data_AF-A0A6I7Q7N7-F1
#
_entry.id   AF-A0A6I7Q7N7-F1
#
_cell.length_a   1.000
_cell.length_b   1.000
_cell.length_c   1.000
_cell.angle_alpha   90.00
_cell.angle_beta   90.00
_cell.angle_gamma   90.00
#
_symmetry.space_group_name_H-M   'P 1'
#
loop_
_entity.id
_entity.type
_entity.pdbx_description
1 polymer ?
#
loop_
_entity_poly.entity_id
_entity_poly.type
_entity_poly.pdbx_seq_one_letter_code
_entity_poly.pdbx_strand_id
1 'polypeptide(L)'
;MASVGPCAYRGYRPSFHGRQRMRMHQPIPTTPVRRRQHQRPRPSLQRPHGAPAPLLGPLDPQLSSARLEALGARLTAARLARGARQTDLARAAHLSQTHISQIERGVRLPPLDTLCVLAQLLGLDLGELLEVPARTPAAPHQAAGRQPETSDGRC
;
A
#
# COMPACT_ATOMS: atom_id res chain seq x y z
N MET A 1 21.15 32.07 -21.25
CA MET A 1 20.11 31.30 -21.95
C MET A 1 20.59 29.86 -22.07
N ALA A 2 20.28 29.01 -21.10
CA ALA A 2 20.64 27.59 -21.14
C ALA A 2 19.46 26.83 -21.74
N SER A 3 19.67 26.27 -22.92
CA SER A 3 18.72 25.48 -23.68
C SER A 3 18.39 24.19 -22.92
N VAL A 4 17.10 23.99 -22.65
CA VAL A 4 16.54 22.74 -22.15
C VAL A 4 16.51 21.77 -23.33
N GLY A 5 17.34 20.73 -23.27
CA GLY A 5 17.34 19.64 -24.25
C GLY A 5 16.07 18.77 -24.13
N PRO A 6 15.55 18.21 -25.23
CA PRO A 6 14.34 17.40 -25.19
C PRO A 6 14.61 15.99 -24.62
N CYS A 7 13.87 15.63 -23.58
CA CYS A 7 13.69 14.27 -23.10
C CYS A 7 13.00 13.41 -24.18
N ALA A 8 13.77 12.59 -24.89
CA ALA A 8 13.23 11.56 -25.78
C ALA A 8 13.21 10.21 -25.04
N TYR A 9 12.05 9.84 -24.47
CA TYR A 9 11.83 8.47 -23.99
C TYR A 9 11.62 7.56 -25.21
N ARG A 10 12.70 6.94 -25.66
CA ARG A 10 12.77 6.12 -26.87
C ARG A 10 12.23 4.71 -26.59
N GLY A 11 11.04 4.45 -27.10
CA GLY A 11 10.53 3.18 -27.63
C GLY A 11 10.94 1.85 -26.95
N TYR A 12 9.98 1.23 -26.26
CA TYR A 12 9.96 -0.22 -26.08
C TYR A 12 8.67 -0.80 -26.70
N ARG A 13 8.80 -1.48 -27.84
CA ARG A 13 7.75 -2.34 -28.44
C ARG A 13 8.23 -3.78 -28.34
N PRO A 14 7.70 -4.62 -27.43
CA PRO A 14 8.01 -6.03 -27.47
C PRO A 14 7.20 -6.70 -28.59
N SER A 15 7.91 -7.16 -29.62
CA SER A 15 7.40 -8.02 -30.68
C SER A 15 7.05 -9.41 -30.13
N PHE A 16 5.78 -9.68 -29.86
CA PHE A 16 5.32 -11.04 -29.57
C PHE A 16 5.10 -11.82 -30.87
N HIS A 17 6.17 -12.42 -31.39
CA HIS A 17 6.07 -13.53 -32.35
C HIS A 17 6.03 -14.86 -31.60
N GLY A 18 4.90 -15.14 -30.95
CA GLY A 18 4.64 -16.42 -30.29
C GLY A 18 3.55 -17.17 -31.05
N ARG A 19 3.96 -18.11 -31.92
CA ARG A 19 3.09 -19.01 -32.68
C ARG A 19 2.12 -19.73 -31.73
N GLN A 20 0.85 -19.34 -31.73
CA GLN A 20 -0.23 -20.08 -31.08
C GLN A 20 -0.38 -21.44 -31.77
N ARG A 21 0.20 -22.48 -31.18
CA ARG A 21 -0.16 -23.87 -31.52
C ARG A 21 -1.60 -24.08 -31.04
N MET A 22 -2.53 -24.14 -32.00
CA MET A 22 -3.91 -24.59 -31.84
C MET A 22 -3.92 -25.86 -30.98
N ARG A 23 -4.27 -25.74 -29.71
CA ARG A 23 -4.53 -26.89 -28.83
C ARG A 23 -5.91 -27.42 -29.20
N MET A 24 -5.92 -28.60 -29.81
CA MET A 24 -7.12 -29.39 -30.11
C MET A 24 -8.01 -29.45 -28.86
N HIS A 25 -9.28 -29.06 -29.02
CA HIS A 25 -10.33 -29.24 -28.02
C HIS A 25 -10.49 -30.74 -27.75
N GLN A 26 -9.93 -31.22 -26.64
CA GLN A 26 -10.30 -32.51 -26.11
C GLN A 26 -11.60 -32.32 -25.31
N PRO A 27 -12.70 -33.04 -25.63
CA PRO A 27 -13.93 -32.95 -24.86
C PRO A 27 -13.72 -33.48 -23.44
N ILE A 28 -14.31 -32.79 -22.46
CA ILE A 28 -14.26 -33.15 -21.04
C ILE A 28 -15.02 -34.47 -20.84
N PRO A 29 -14.44 -35.51 -20.21
CA PRO A 29 -15.17 -36.74 -19.91
C PRO A 29 -16.27 -36.44 -18.87
N THR A 30 -17.53 -36.65 -19.25
CA THR A 30 -18.69 -36.52 -18.37
C THR A 30 -18.83 -37.75 -17.48
N THR A 31 -17.99 -37.85 -16.45
CA THR A 31 -18.26 -38.79 -15.36
C THR A 31 -19.58 -38.40 -14.70
N PRO A 32 -20.56 -39.31 -14.58
CA PRO A 32 -21.81 -39.01 -13.91
C PRO A 32 -21.51 -38.73 -12.43
N VAL A 33 -21.74 -37.49 -12.00
CA VAL A 33 -21.65 -37.08 -10.61
C VAL A 33 -22.69 -37.88 -9.83
N ARG A 34 -22.26 -38.92 -9.12
CA ARG A 34 -23.11 -39.71 -8.23
C ARG A 34 -23.64 -38.75 -7.16
N ARG A 35 -24.91 -38.33 -7.28
CA ARG A 35 -25.62 -37.53 -6.28
C ARG A 35 -25.55 -38.29 -4.95
N ARG A 36 -24.60 -37.94 -4.08
CA ARG A 36 -24.67 -38.33 -2.67
C ARG A 36 -25.86 -37.57 -2.08
N GLN A 37 -27.00 -38.25 -1.99
CA GLN A 37 -28.23 -37.80 -1.32
C GLN A 37 -28.08 -37.76 0.20
N HIS A 38 -26.94 -37.25 0.68
CA HIS A 38 -26.77 -36.88 2.08
C HIS A 38 -26.34 -35.43 2.08
N GLN A 39 -27.34 -34.56 2.03
CA GLN A 39 -27.22 -33.22 2.54
C GLN A 39 -26.72 -33.37 3.97
N ARG A 40 -25.40 -33.27 4.20
CA ARG A 40 -24.90 -33.00 5.54
C ARG A 40 -25.53 -31.66 5.91
N PRO A 41 -26.31 -31.56 7.00
CA PRO A 41 -26.73 -30.26 7.46
C PRO A 41 -25.45 -29.44 7.65
N ARG A 42 -25.36 -28.28 6.99
CA ARG A 42 -24.26 -27.35 7.28
C ARG A 42 -24.34 -27.11 8.79
N PRO A 43 -23.28 -27.38 9.57
CA PRO A 43 -23.30 -26.97 10.97
C PRO A 43 -23.61 -25.48 10.95
N SER A 44 -24.67 -25.10 11.66
CA SER A 44 -25.03 -23.71 11.85
C SER A 44 -23.77 -23.03 12.35
N LEU A 45 -23.15 -22.25 11.47
CA LEU A 45 -22.18 -21.24 11.86
C LEU A 45 -22.99 -20.25 12.70
N GLN A 46 -23.23 -20.60 13.96
CA GLN A 46 -23.59 -19.66 14.99
C GLN A 46 -22.40 -18.71 15.03
N ARG A 47 -22.50 -17.64 14.23
CA ARG A 47 -21.66 -16.47 14.42
C ARG A 47 -21.83 -16.12 15.90
N PRO A 48 -20.76 -16.04 16.70
CA PRO A 48 -20.88 -15.41 17.99
C PRO A 48 -21.42 -14.00 17.74
N HIS A 49 -22.67 -13.74 18.12
CA HIS A 49 -23.25 -12.41 18.18
C HIS A 49 -22.55 -11.68 19.33
N GLY A 50 -21.37 -11.13 19.07
CA GLY A 50 -20.52 -10.63 20.14
C GLY A 50 -19.26 -9.88 19.67
N ALA A 51 -19.32 -9.22 18.53
CA ALA A 51 -18.62 -7.98 18.22
C ALA A 51 -19.01 -7.60 16.79
N PRO A 52 -19.57 -6.41 16.52
CA PRO A 52 -19.52 -5.92 15.16
C PRO A 52 -18.03 -5.77 14.83
N ALA A 53 -17.54 -6.49 13.82
CA ALA A 53 -16.37 -5.99 13.11
C ALA A 53 -16.65 -4.50 12.82
N PRO A 54 -15.70 -3.55 13.01
CA PRO A 54 -15.92 -2.24 12.47
C PRO A 54 -16.06 -2.46 10.97
N LEU A 55 -17.31 -2.39 10.48
CA LEU A 55 -17.66 -2.45 9.08
C LEU A 55 -17.16 -1.16 8.46
N LEU A 56 -15.85 -1.03 8.33
CA LEU A 56 -15.11 0.11 7.80
C LEU A 56 -15.85 1.44 8.05
N GLY A 57 -15.93 1.86 9.31
CA GLY A 57 -16.33 3.23 9.61
C GLY A 57 -15.42 4.22 8.87
N PRO A 58 -15.86 5.47 8.61
CA PRO A 58 -14.99 6.45 7.98
C PRO A 58 -13.69 6.48 8.76
N LEU A 59 -12.57 6.26 8.05
CA LEU A 59 -11.24 6.45 8.61
C LEU A 59 -11.27 7.77 9.36
N ASP A 60 -11.02 7.73 10.67
CA ASP A 60 -11.17 8.89 11.53
C ASP A 60 -10.54 10.12 10.86
N PRO A 61 -11.30 11.19 10.58
CA PRO A 61 -10.82 12.32 9.81
C PRO A 61 -9.56 12.94 10.45
N GLN A 62 -9.44 12.87 11.78
CA GLN A 62 -8.26 13.33 12.50
C GLN A 62 -7.03 12.44 12.24
N LEU A 63 -7.22 11.13 12.05
CA LEU A 63 -6.14 10.23 11.63
C LEU A 63 -5.71 10.50 10.18
N SER A 64 -6.64 10.96 9.33
CA SER A 64 -6.31 11.33 7.95
C SER A 64 -5.50 12.62 7.86
N SER A 65 -5.81 13.65 8.66
CA SER A 65 -5.05 14.90 8.72
C SER A 65 -3.66 14.69 9.31
N ALA A 66 -3.54 13.93 10.41
CA ALA A 66 -2.25 13.63 11.02
C ALA A 66 -1.29 12.89 10.06
N ARG A 67 -1.82 12.02 9.19
CA ARG A 67 -1.02 11.34 8.15
C ARG A 67 -0.52 12.30 7.07
N LEU A 68 -1.33 13.28 6.67
CA LEU A 68 -0.93 14.30 5.70
C LEU A 68 0.11 15.25 6.29
N GLU A 69 -0.02 15.62 7.56
CA GLU A 69 0.98 16.41 8.28
C GLU A 69 2.31 15.65 8.38
N ALA A 70 2.27 14.35 8.70
CA ALA A 70 3.48 13.52 8.73
C ALA A 70 4.16 13.43 7.36
N LEU A 71 3.39 13.22 6.29
CA LEU A 71 3.90 13.27 4.92
C LEU A 71 4.56 14.62 4.61
N GLY A 72 3.88 15.73 4.92
CA GLY A 72 4.39 17.08 4.69
C GLY A 72 5.67 17.40 5.46
N ALA A 73 5.76 16.94 6.71
CA ALA A 73 6.95 17.09 7.55
C ALA A 73 8.15 16.32 6.96
N ARG A 74 7.94 15.09 6.48
CA ARG A 74 9.01 14.29 5.84
C ARG A 74 9.46 14.90 4.53
N LEU A 75 8.53 15.37 3.71
CA LEU A 75 8.85 16.10 2.48
C LEU A 75 9.71 17.34 2.78
N THR A 76 9.35 18.09 3.82
CA THR A 76 10.10 19.26 4.28
C THR A 76 11.50 18.88 4.73
N ALA A 77 11.63 17.85 5.58
CA ALA A 77 12.92 17.38 6.09
C ALA A 77 13.85 16.93 4.95
N ALA A 78 13.33 16.13 4.02
CA ALA A 78 14.07 15.64 2.86
C ALA A 78 14.50 16.79 1.94
N ARG A 79 13.62 17.78 1.71
CA ARG A 79 13.95 18.99 0.94
C ARG A 79 15.08 19.79 1.60
N LEU A 80 14.99 20.02 2.91
CA LEU A 80 15.98 20.78 3.67
C LEU A 80 17.33 20.06 3.76
N ALA A 81 17.35 18.73 3.88
CA ALA A 81 18.57 17.93 3.85
C ALA A 81 19.36 18.10 2.55
N ARG A 82 18.68 18.45 1.45
CA ARG A 82 19.28 18.73 0.14
C ARG A 82 19.59 20.20 -0.09
N GLY A 83 19.33 21.08 0.89
CA GLY A 83 19.51 22.53 0.77
C GLY A 83 18.58 23.20 -0.25
N ALA A 84 17.49 22.54 -0.66
CA ALA A 84 16.58 23.05 -1.68
C ALA A 84 15.52 24.00 -1.08
N ARG A 85 15.22 25.10 -1.77
CA ARG A 85 14.07 25.95 -1.44
C ARG A 85 12.79 25.33 -1.99
N GLN A 86 11.63 25.71 -1.45
CA GLN A 86 10.33 25.28 -2.00
C GLN A 86 10.19 25.63 -3.49
N THR A 87 10.70 26.79 -3.91
CA THR A 87 10.72 27.23 -5.30
C THR A 87 11.53 26.30 -6.21
N ASP A 88 12.63 25.74 -5.70
CA ASP A 88 13.52 24.89 -6.48
C ASP A 88 12.87 23.53 -6.70
N LEU A 89 12.29 22.95 -5.63
CA LEU A 89 11.53 21.71 -5.72
C LEU A 89 10.28 21.87 -6.60
N ALA A 90 9.56 22.98 -6.47
CA ALA A 90 8.40 23.29 -7.29
C ALA A 90 8.76 23.34 -8.77
N ARG A 91 9.84 24.03 -9.13
CA ARG A 91 10.32 24.10 -10.52
C ARG A 91 10.72 22.73 -11.05
N ALA A 92 11.44 21.93 -10.27
CA ALA A 92 11.86 20.58 -10.67
C ALA A 92 10.67 19.62 -10.84
N ALA A 93 9.61 19.78 -10.03
CA ALA A 93 8.41 18.96 -10.09
C ALA A 93 7.34 19.50 -11.06
N HIS A 94 7.59 20.62 -11.75
CA HIS A 94 6.59 21.33 -12.57
C HIS A 94 5.30 21.71 -11.80
N LEU A 95 5.46 22.13 -10.54
CA LEU A 95 4.38 22.58 -9.67
C LEU A 95 4.57 24.06 -9.30
N SER A 96 3.52 24.67 -8.75
CA SER A 96 3.64 26.00 -8.13
C SER A 96 4.24 25.88 -6.72
N GLN A 97 4.93 26.93 -6.27
CA GLN A 97 5.44 27.01 -4.89
C GLN A 97 4.31 26.85 -3.87
N THR A 98 3.15 27.46 -4.14
CA THR A 98 1.95 27.34 -3.30
C THR A 98 1.49 25.88 -3.17
N HIS A 99 1.58 25.09 -4.24
CA HIS A 99 1.21 23.67 -4.20
C HIS A 99 2.16 22.89 -3.29
N ILE A 100 3.49 23.10 -3.42
CA ILE A 100 4.48 22.50 -2.52
C ILE A 100 4.21 22.91 -1.05
N SER A 101 3.96 24.19 -0.80
CA SER A 101 3.66 24.70 0.55
C SER A 101 2.39 24.09 1.15
N GLN A 102 1.36 23.82 0.35
CA GLN A 102 0.15 23.14 0.82
C GLN A 102 0.41 21.67 1.18
N ILE A 103 1.24 20.98 0.40
CA ILE A 103 1.62 19.59 0.67
C ILE A 103 2.49 19.50 1.93
N GLU A 104 3.50 20.38 2.05
CA GLU A 104 4.40 20.41 3.22
C GLU A 104 3.67 20.67 4.54
N ARG A 105 2.55 21.41 4.50
CA ARG A 105 1.69 21.65 5.66
C ARG A 105 0.61 20.59 5.89
N GLY A 106 0.53 19.55 5.06
CA GLY A 106 -0.50 18.52 5.16
C GLY A 106 -1.91 18.97 4.79
N VAL A 107 -2.06 20.14 4.15
CA VAL A 107 -3.37 20.71 3.77
C VAL A 107 -3.96 20.00 2.55
N ARG A 108 -3.11 19.41 1.70
CA ARG A 108 -3.52 18.80 0.44
C ARG A 108 -2.81 17.48 0.22
N LEU A 109 -3.58 16.44 -0.12
CA LEU A 109 -3.06 15.18 -0.65
C LEU A 109 -2.82 15.34 -2.16
N PRO A 110 -1.56 15.32 -2.63
CA PRO A 110 -1.28 15.30 -4.06
C PRO A 110 -1.59 13.92 -4.67
N PRO A 111 -1.80 13.83 -5.99
CA PRO A 111 -2.00 12.55 -6.66
C PRO A 111 -0.74 11.68 -6.56
N LEU A 112 -0.91 10.36 -6.70
CA LEU A 112 0.17 9.39 -6.57
C LEU A 112 1.36 9.69 -7.49
N ASP A 113 1.10 10.05 -8.74
CA ASP A 113 2.16 10.39 -9.70
C ASP A 113 3.02 11.56 -9.23
N THR A 114 2.41 12.56 -8.61
CA THR A 114 3.13 13.69 -8.01
C THR A 114 3.99 13.24 -6.82
N LEU A 115 3.48 12.34 -5.98
CA LEU A 115 4.28 11.78 -4.89
C LEU A 115 5.50 11.01 -5.41
N CYS A 116 5.33 10.21 -6.46
CA CYS A 116 6.42 9.49 -7.12
C CYS A 116 7.49 10.46 -7.66
N VAL A 117 7.08 11.53 -8.34
CA VAL A 117 8.01 12.55 -8.85
C VAL A 117 8.76 13.23 -7.71
N LEU A 118 8.07 13.63 -6.64
CA LEU A 118 8.69 14.27 -5.48
C LEU A 118 9.69 13.34 -4.79
N ALA A 119 9.34 12.07 -4.59
CA ALA A 119 10.24 11.07 -4.00
C ALA A 119 11.51 10.90 -4.85
N GLN A 120 11.36 10.75 -6.17
CA GLN A 120 12.50 10.64 -7.09
C GLN A 120 13.42 11.87 -7.06
N LEU A 121 12.85 13.08 -7.07
CA LEU A 121 13.62 14.33 -7.01
C LEU A 121 14.39 14.49 -5.69
N LEU A 122 13.85 13.94 -4.61
CA LEU A 122 14.47 13.95 -3.29
C LEU A 122 15.44 12.78 -3.07
N GLY A 123 15.41 11.78 -3.95
CA GLY A 123 16.23 10.56 -3.85
C GLY A 123 15.73 9.61 -2.76
N LEU A 124 14.42 9.57 -2.53
CA LEU A 124 13.76 8.67 -1.58
C LEU A 124 12.94 7.61 -2.31
N ASP A 125 12.75 6.47 -1.67
CA ASP A 125 11.68 5.56 -2.06
C ASP A 125 10.30 6.13 -1.69
N LEU A 126 9.25 5.73 -2.41
CA LEU A 126 7.89 6.18 -2.10
C LEU A 126 7.44 5.71 -0.70
N GLY A 127 7.86 4.51 -0.27
CA GLY A 127 7.60 4.00 1.08
C GLY A 127 8.25 4.86 2.15
N GLU A 128 9.49 5.30 1.93
CA GLU A 128 10.23 6.23 2.80
C GLU A 128 9.63 7.64 2.81
N LEU A 129 8.76 8.00 1.86
CA LEU A 129 8.03 9.25 1.91
C LEU A 129 6.71 9.10 2.71
N LEU A 130 6.06 7.93 2.61
CA LEU A 130 4.72 7.66 3.15
C LEU A 130 4.67 6.95 4.50
N GLU A 131 5.76 6.35 4.96
CA GLU A 131 5.90 5.78 6.30
C GLU A 131 5.32 6.70 7.39
N VAL A 132 4.40 6.14 8.15
CA VAL A 132 3.85 6.75 9.35
C VAL A 132 4.69 6.24 10.50
N PRO A 133 5.25 7.10 11.37
CA PRO A 133 5.92 6.61 12.57
C PRO A 133 4.93 5.72 13.30
N ALA A 134 5.31 4.44 13.47
CA ALA A 134 4.48 3.51 14.21
C ALA A 134 4.19 4.16 15.57
N ARG A 135 2.92 4.24 15.96
CA ARG A 135 2.59 4.43 17.38
C ARG A 135 3.37 3.33 18.08
N THR A 136 4.41 3.69 18.84
CA THR A 136 5.10 2.74 19.68
C THR A 136 4.00 2.05 20.47
N PRO A 137 3.75 0.73 20.28
CA PRO A 137 2.77 0.06 21.12
C PRO A 137 3.32 0.19 22.54
N ALA A 138 2.61 0.95 23.37
CA ALA A 138 2.90 1.01 24.79
C ALA A 138 2.78 -0.43 25.31
N ALA A 139 3.94 -1.01 25.63
CA ALA A 139 4.17 -2.36 26.15
C ALA A 139 3.76 -3.54 25.23
N PRO A 140 4.58 -4.61 25.19
CA PRO A 140 4.17 -5.86 24.59
C PRO A 140 2.97 -6.40 25.37
N HIS A 141 1.87 -6.69 24.66
CA HIS A 141 0.82 -7.58 25.16
C HIS A 141 1.51 -8.91 25.49
N GLN A 142 1.74 -9.13 26.78
CA GLN A 142 2.40 -10.31 27.28
C GLN A 142 1.69 -11.55 26.73
N ALA A 143 2.48 -12.45 26.16
CA ALA A 143 2.11 -13.81 25.89
C ALA A 143 1.74 -14.49 27.22
N ALA A 144 0.51 -14.31 27.68
CA ALA A 144 -0.08 -15.06 28.77
C ALA A 144 -0.84 -16.24 28.15
N GLY A 145 -0.21 -17.41 28.16
CA GLY A 145 -0.88 -18.66 27.82
C GLY A 145 -0.06 -19.76 27.17
N ARG A 146 1.25 -19.87 27.42
CA ARG A 146 1.90 -21.19 27.30
C ARG A 146 1.55 -21.99 28.56
N GLN A 147 0.54 -22.85 28.48
CA GLN A 147 0.37 -23.89 29.49
C GLN A 147 1.62 -24.79 29.41
N PRO A 148 2.32 -25.07 30.52
CA PRO A 148 3.23 -26.19 30.54
C PRO A 148 2.38 -27.46 30.42
N GLU A 149 2.51 -28.13 29.28
CA GLU A 149 2.06 -29.50 29.09
C GLU A 149 2.78 -30.39 30.12
N THR A 150 2.11 -30.72 31.22
CA THR A 150 2.55 -31.78 32.12
C THR A 150 2.31 -33.12 31.43
N SER A 151 3.25 -33.52 30.57
CA SER A 151 3.42 -34.90 30.16
C SER A 151 4.63 -35.48 30.89
N ASP A 152 4.39 -36.14 32.01
CA ASP A 152 5.26 -37.23 32.44
C ASP A 152 4.40 -38.29 33.13
N GLY A 153 3.75 -39.08 32.28
CA GLY A 153 3.41 -40.45 32.61
C GLY A 153 4.65 -41.31 32.35
N ARG A 154 5.35 -41.69 33.42
CA ARG A 154 6.24 -42.86 33.44
C ARG A 154 6.54 -43.31 34.88
N CYS A 155 5.84 -44.36 35.31
CA CYS A 155 6.37 -45.60 35.90
C CYS A 155 5.20 -46.56 36.13
#